data_AF-A0A2R5FPC6-F1
#
_entry.id   AF-A0A2R5FPC6-F1
#
_cell.length_a   1.000
_cell.length_b   1.000
_cell.length_c   1.000
_cell.angle_alpha   90.00
_cell.angle_beta   90.00
_cell.angle_gamma   90.00
#
_symmetry.space_group_name_H-M   'P 1'
#
loop_
_entity.id
_entity.type
_entity.pdbx_description
1 polymer ?
#
loop_
_entity_poly.entity_id
_entity_poly.type
_entity_poly.pdbx_seq_one_letter_code
_entity_poly.pdbx_strand_id
1 'polypeptide(L)'
;MSNLPPLNTETIWAILEEKLDDATVNELLWHYLGYRYDSSTAQWDTSLVAPEWQDDYPQPPNFIESRPATVKLTRSITVENKQLLKEKLGFKGYKIGEFGPRQTRRATAAGWLLSYLQQTNGKIE
;
A
#
# COMPACT_ATOMS: atom_id res chain seq x y z
N MET A 1 -0.07 0.45 19.71
CA MET A 1 0.51 1.42 18.76
C MET A 1 1.44 0.63 17.86
N SER A 2 1.03 0.39 16.61
CA SER A 2 1.85 -0.34 15.64
C SER A 2 3.12 0.46 15.38
N ASN A 3 4.28 -0.15 15.59
CA ASN A 3 5.59 0.48 15.42
C ASN A 3 5.94 0.51 13.92
N LEU A 4 5.06 1.14 13.12
CA LEU A 4 5.13 1.15 11.68
C LEU A 4 6.27 2.05 11.20
N PRO A 5 7.03 1.61 10.19
CA PRO A 5 8.05 2.47 9.61
C PRO A 5 7.39 3.70 8.96
N PRO A 6 8.07 4.87 8.98
CA PRO A 6 7.54 6.07 8.35
C PRO A 6 7.41 5.87 6.84
N LEU A 7 6.34 6.39 6.23
CA LEU A 7 6.20 6.37 4.77
C LEU A 7 7.19 7.34 4.12
N ASN A 8 8.26 6.78 3.58
CA ASN A 8 9.27 7.46 2.80
C ASN A 8 9.78 6.54 1.68
N THR A 9 10.69 7.03 0.85
CA THR A 9 11.26 6.27 -0.26
C THR A 9 12.03 5.02 0.21
N GLU A 10 12.67 5.06 1.39
CA GLU A 10 13.41 3.92 1.96
C GLU A 10 12.45 2.79 2.35
N THR A 11 11.35 3.10 3.02
CA THR A 11 10.29 2.14 3.36
C THR A 11 9.70 1.53 2.10
N ILE A 12 9.45 2.32 1.06
CA ILE A 12 8.93 1.82 -0.21
C ILE A 12 9.93 0.85 -0.87
N TRP A 13 11.22 1.16 -0.86
CA TRP A 13 12.27 0.24 -1.32
C TRP A 13 12.33 -1.03 -0.49
N ALA A 14 12.18 -0.94 0.84
CA ALA A 14 12.15 -2.10 1.71
C ALA A 14 10.95 -3.05 1.42
N ILE A 15 9.83 -2.52 0.93
CA ILE A 15 8.71 -3.34 0.43
C ILE A 15 9.12 -4.10 -0.84
N LEU A 16 9.73 -3.39 -1.79
CA LEU A 16 10.14 -3.95 -3.09
C LEU A 16 11.22 -5.03 -2.93
N GLU A 17 12.21 -4.80 -2.06
CA GLU A 17 13.33 -5.71 -1.79
C GLU A 17 12.99 -6.82 -0.78
N GLU A 18 11.70 -6.98 -0.43
CA GLU A 18 11.23 -8.01 0.50
C GLU A 18 11.86 -7.93 1.91
N LYS A 19 12.36 -6.75 2.31
CA LYS A 19 12.94 -6.50 3.64
C LYS A 19 11.88 -6.35 4.73
N LEU A 20 10.67 -5.93 4.36
CA LEU A 20 9.50 -5.90 5.27
C LEU A 20 8.69 -7.18 5.13
N ASP A 21 8.19 -7.73 6.24
CA ASP A 21 7.28 -8.87 6.20
C ASP A 21 5.89 -8.47 5.67
N ASP A 22 5.09 -9.46 5.26
CA ASP A 22 3.79 -9.21 4.63
C ASP A 22 2.77 -8.59 5.60
N ALA A 23 2.88 -8.84 6.92
CA ALA A 23 1.99 -8.23 7.89
C ALA A 23 2.30 -6.73 8.01
N THR A 24 3.57 -6.34 8.12
CA THR A 24 3.98 -4.92 8.14
C THR A 24 3.54 -4.17 6.88
N VAL A 25 3.66 -4.79 5.69
CA VAL A 25 3.19 -4.16 4.43
C VAL A 25 1.67 -3.94 4.45
N ASN A 26 0.91 -4.93 4.94
CA ASN A 26 -0.53 -4.80 5.10
C ASN A 26 -0.89 -3.71 6.10
N GLU A 27 -0.28 -3.69 7.28
CA GLU A 27 -0.54 -2.67 8.30
C GLU A 27 -0.23 -1.24 7.80
N LEU A 28 0.83 -1.06 7.00
CA LEU A 28 1.09 0.21 6.33
C LEU A 28 -0.05 0.60 5.40
N LEU A 29 -0.50 -0.30 4.53
CA LEU A 29 -1.63 -0.03 3.64
C LEU A 29 -2.89 0.30 4.42
N TRP A 30 -3.21 -0.47 5.47
CA TRP A 30 -4.37 -0.24 6.32
C TRP A 30 -4.31 1.15 6.97
N HIS A 31 -3.14 1.51 7.50
CA HIS A 31 -2.91 2.80 8.14
C HIS A 31 -3.15 3.96 7.16
N TYR A 32 -2.59 3.89 5.96
CA TYR A 32 -2.71 4.96 4.96
C TYR A 32 -4.04 4.95 4.21
N LEU A 33 -4.76 3.82 4.16
CA LEU A 33 -6.15 3.75 3.69
C LEU A 33 -7.15 4.30 4.71
N GLY A 34 -6.74 4.51 5.96
CA GLY A 34 -7.57 5.07 7.02
C GLY A 34 -8.12 4.07 8.05
N TYR A 35 -7.85 2.77 7.88
CA TYR A 35 -8.26 1.77 8.87
C TYR A 35 -7.51 1.97 10.19
N ARG A 36 -8.21 1.98 11.31
CA ARG A 36 -7.62 2.06 12.64
C ARG A 36 -8.15 0.93 13.50
N TYR A 37 -7.25 0.15 14.10
CA TYR A 37 -7.67 -0.88 15.04
C TYR A 37 -7.86 -0.26 16.42
N ASP A 38 -9.07 -0.38 16.96
CA ASP A 38 -9.38 0.01 18.33
C ASP A 38 -9.29 -1.22 19.25
N SER A 39 -8.21 -1.26 20.04
CA SER A 39 -7.99 -2.35 21.00
C SER A 39 -8.98 -2.36 22.16
N SER A 40 -9.65 -1.23 22.44
CA SER A 40 -10.61 -1.14 23.55
C SER A 40 -11.94 -1.82 23.20
N THR A 41 -12.36 -1.73 21.94
CA THR A 41 -13.58 -2.35 21.42
C THR A 41 -13.32 -3.63 20.63
N ALA A 42 -12.05 -3.95 20.34
CA ALA A 42 -11.62 -5.03 19.46
C ALA A 42 -12.25 -4.95 18.06
N GLN A 43 -12.42 -3.73 17.56
CA GLN A 43 -13.06 -3.45 16.27
C GLN A 43 -12.17 -2.56 15.39
N TRP A 44 -12.42 -2.64 14.09
CA TRP A 44 -11.81 -1.73 13.11
C TRP A 44 -12.68 -0.49 12.98
N ASP A 45 -12.08 0.66 13.26
CA ASP A 45 -12.62 1.97 12.90
C ASP A 45 -12.28 2.25 11.44
N THR A 46 -13.33 2.42 10.64
CA THR A 46 -13.28 2.71 9.21
C THR A 46 -13.73 4.13 8.89
N SER A 47 -13.96 4.98 9.89
CA SER A 47 -14.48 6.36 9.72
C SER A 47 -13.61 7.23 8.81
N LEU A 48 -12.30 6.94 8.72
CA LEU A 48 -11.34 7.62 7.85
C LEU A 48 -11.10 6.93 6.50
N VAL A 49 -11.73 5.79 6.26
CA VAL A 49 -11.61 5.02 5.01
C VAL A 49 -12.57 5.60 3.97
N ALA A 50 -12.19 5.66 2.69
CA ALA A 50 -13.10 6.13 1.65
C ALA A 50 -14.35 5.20 1.53
N PRO A 51 -15.57 5.72 1.30
CA PRO A 51 -16.80 4.91 1.29
C PRO A 51 -16.74 3.70 0.36
N GLU A 52 -16.17 3.89 -0.84
CA GLU A 52 -15.96 2.82 -1.81
C GLU A 52 -15.12 1.65 -1.29
N TRP A 53 -14.24 1.87 -0.31
CA TRP A 53 -13.48 0.84 0.37
C TRP A 53 -14.24 0.25 1.54
N GLN A 54 -14.99 1.08 2.30
CA GLN A 54 -15.80 0.61 3.42
C GLN A 54 -16.87 -0.41 2.99
N ASP A 55 -17.54 -0.15 1.86
CA ASP A 55 -18.64 -0.99 1.36
C ASP A 55 -18.16 -2.40 0.97
N ASP A 56 -17.03 -2.48 0.28
CA ASP A 56 -16.44 -3.76 -0.16
C ASP A 56 -15.62 -4.44 0.96
N TYR A 57 -15.05 -3.64 1.86
CA TYR A 57 -14.09 -4.07 2.88
C TYR A 57 -14.35 -3.36 4.22
N PRO A 58 -15.40 -3.77 4.97
CA PRO A 58 -15.65 -3.26 6.32
C PRO A 58 -14.54 -3.64 7.31
N GLN A 59 -13.71 -4.62 6.94
CA GLN A 59 -12.47 -4.99 7.62
C GLN A 59 -11.31 -4.92 6.62
N PRO A 60 -10.11 -4.53 7.07
CA PRO A 60 -8.98 -4.37 6.18
C PRO A 60 -8.57 -5.70 5.53
N PRO A 61 -8.46 -5.77 4.20
CA PRO A 61 -8.10 -7.01 3.51
C PRO A 61 -6.60 -7.27 3.56
N ASN A 62 -6.20 -8.54 3.45
CA ASN A 62 -4.81 -8.90 3.18
C ASN A 62 -4.49 -8.67 1.70
N PHE A 63 -3.79 -7.59 1.37
CA PHE A 63 -3.42 -7.23 0.01
C PHE A 63 -2.38 -8.18 -0.62
N ILE A 64 -1.60 -8.89 0.18
CA ILE A 64 -0.57 -9.81 -0.33
C ILE A 64 -1.19 -11.16 -0.75
N GLU A 65 -2.28 -11.56 -0.11
CA GLU A 65 -2.99 -12.82 -0.43
C GLU A 65 -4.23 -12.59 -1.30
N SER A 66 -4.95 -11.48 -1.10
CA SER A 66 -6.20 -11.17 -1.78
C SER A 66 -5.96 -10.48 -3.12
N ARG A 67 -6.13 -11.25 -4.20
CA ARG A 67 -6.13 -10.71 -5.57
C ARG A 67 -7.22 -9.64 -5.78
N PRO A 68 -8.48 -9.81 -5.35
CA PRO A 68 -9.50 -8.76 -5.49
C PRO A 68 -9.11 -7.44 -4.84
N ALA A 69 -8.56 -7.47 -3.62
CA ALA A 69 -8.13 -6.28 -2.91
C ALA A 69 -6.98 -5.57 -3.63
N THR A 70 -5.99 -6.34 -4.14
CA THR A 70 -4.89 -5.79 -4.96
C THR A 70 -5.41 -5.12 -6.23
N VAL A 71 -6.39 -5.73 -6.91
CA VAL A 71 -6.97 -5.15 -8.13
C VAL A 71 -7.66 -3.83 -7.83
N LYS A 72 -8.43 -3.76 -6.74
CA LYS A 72 -9.05 -2.50 -6.29
C LYS A 72 -7.99 -1.45 -5.92
N LEU A 73 -6.92 -1.85 -5.23
CA LEU A 73 -5.78 -0.98 -4.89
C LEU A 73 -5.09 -0.41 -6.14
N THR A 74 -4.93 -1.23 -7.18
CA THR A 74 -4.35 -0.77 -8.45
C THR A 74 -5.25 0.25 -9.14
N ARG A 75 -6.57 0.05 -9.05
CA ARG A 75 -7.58 0.93 -9.68
C ARG A 75 -7.71 2.27 -8.96
N SER A 76 -7.36 2.36 -7.68
CA SER A 76 -7.38 3.62 -6.92
C SER A 76 -6.16 4.51 -7.20
N ILE A 77 -5.12 4.01 -7.89
CA ILE A 77 -3.98 4.82 -8.33
C ILE A 77 -4.37 5.63 -9.58
N THR A 78 -4.19 6.96 -9.52
CA THR A 78 -4.44 7.85 -10.67
C THR A 78 -3.53 7.48 -11.85
N VAL A 79 -3.97 7.76 -13.08
CA VAL A 79 -3.20 7.40 -14.29
C VAL A 79 -1.80 8.01 -14.28
N GLU A 80 -1.69 9.28 -13.83
CA GLU A 80 -0.44 10.01 -13.67
C GLU A 80 0.53 9.31 -12.72
N ASN A 81 0.00 8.64 -11.69
CA ASN A 81 0.82 8.03 -10.65
C ASN A 81 1.25 6.59 -10.96
N LYS A 82 0.77 5.98 -12.06
CA LYS A 82 1.04 4.58 -12.40
C LYS A 82 2.50 4.28 -12.72
N GLN A 83 3.28 5.29 -13.12
CA GLN A 83 4.70 5.13 -13.47
C GLN A 83 5.64 5.69 -12.38
N LEU A 84 5.14 6.13 -11.22
CA LEU A 84 5.97 6.76 -10.18
C LEU A 84 7.10 5.86 -9.68
N LEU A 85 6.91 4.55 -9.59
CA LEU A 85 7.97 3.63 -9.18
C LEU A 85 9.18 3.72 -10.12
N LYS A 86 8.94 3.86 -11.42
CA LYS A 86 9.99 4.03 -12.41
C LYS A 86 10.55 5.46 -12.39
N GLU A 87 9.69 6.47 -12.35
CA GLU A 87 10.08 7.87 -12.51
C GLU A 87 10.75 8.47 -11.27
N LYS A 88 10.28 8.13 -10.07
CA LYS A 88 10.80 8.65 -8.80
C LYS A 88 11.84 7.75 -8.17
N LEU A 89 11.66 6.43 -8.24
CA LEU A 89 12.56 5.47 -7.60
C LEU A 89 13.53 4.80 -8.59
N GLY A 90 13.33 4.92 -9.90
CA GLY A 90 14.16 4.21 -10.87
C GLY A 90 13.93 2.69 -10.88
N PHE A 91 12.82 2.22 -10.31
CA PHE A 91 12.48 0.80 -10.26
C PHE A 91 12.17 0.28 -11.67
N LYS A 92 13.02 -0.61 -12.18
CA LYS A 92 12.91 -1.20 -13.53
C LYS A 92 12.09 -2.50 -13.56
N GLY A 93 11.57 -2.93 -12.41
CA GLY A 93 10.95 -4.24 -12.22
C GLY A 93 11.88 -5.25 -11.56
N TYR A 94 11.31 -6.41 -11.26
CA TYR A 94 12.05 -7.56 -10.69
C TYR A 94 12.90 -8.25 -11.77
N LYS A 95 13.97 -8.93 -11.34
CA LYS A 95 14.77 -9.74 -12.25
C LYS A 95 13.97 -10.93 -12.77
N ILE A 96 14.34 -11.39 -13.97
CA ILE A 96 13.73 -12.58 -14.58
C ILE A 96 13.95 -13.78 -13.65
N GLY A 97 12.86 -14.46 -13.27
CA GLY A 97 12.89 -15.59 -12.34
C GLY A 97 12.61 -15.25 -10.87
N GLU A 98 12.62 -13.97 -10.49
CA GLU A 98 12.33 -13.50 -9.12
C GLU A 98 10.91 -12.91 -8.97
N PHE A 99 10.08 -12.97 -10.03
CA PHE A 99 8.75 -12.36 -10.05
C PHE A 99 7.63 -13.41 -9.89
N GLY A 100 7.06 -13.50 -8.68
CA GLY A 100 5.86 -14.27 -8.39
C GLY A 100 4.62 -13.40 -8.18
N PRO A 101 3.43 -14.03 -7.96
CA PRO A 101 2.21 -13.31 -7.61
C PRO A 101 2.37 -12.44 -6.36
N ARG A 102 3.14 -12.91 -5.38
CA ARG A 102 3.45 -12.19 -4.15
C ARG A 102 4.26 -10.91 -4.43
N GLN A 103 5.35 -10.98 -5.19
CA GLN A 103 6.16 -9.83 -5.57
C GLN A 103 5.35 -8.79 -6.35
N THR A 104 4.47 -9.24 -7.25
CA THR A 104 3.60 -8.34 -8.02
C THR A 104 2.65 -7.54 -7.12
N ARG A 105 2.07 -8.19 -6.10
CA ARG A 105 1.20 -7.52 -5.12
C ARG A 105 2.00 -6.56 -4.23
N ARG A 106 3.22 -6.93 -3.83
CA ARG A 106 4.13 -6.03 -3.09
C ARG A 106 4.52 -4.80 -3.91
N ALA A 107 4.83 -4.95 -5.19
CA ALA A 107 5.05 -3.81 -6.08
C ALA A 107 3.80 -2.94 -6.23
N THR A 108 2.61 -3.55 -6.25
CA THR A 108 1.34 -2.80 -6.24
C THR A 108 1.19 -1.98 -4.95
N ALA A 109 1.47 -2.59 -3.79
CA ALA A 109 1.46 -1.90 -2.50
C ALA A 109 2.45 -0.73 -2.46
N ALA A 110 3.68 -0.96 -2.90
CA ALA A 110 4.72 0.05 -3.01
C ALA A 110 4.31 1.22 -3.93
N GLY A 111 3.73 0.92 -5.09
CA GLY A 111 3.25 1.93 -6.04
C GLY A 111 2.10 2.76 -5.48
N TRP A 112 1.16 2.12 -4.78
CA TRP A 112 0.06 2.83 -4.11
C TRP A 112 0.56 3.75 -2.99
N LEU A 113 1.45 3.25 -2.12
CA LEU A 113 2.05 4.04 -1.04
C LEU A 113 2.87 5.22 -1.57
N LEU A 114 3.60 5.03 -2.67
CA LEU A 114 4.31 6.12 -3.34
C LEU A 114 3.35 7.16 -3.92
N SER A 115 2.24 6.72 -4.51
CA SER A 115 1.16 7.60 -4.97
C SER A 115 0.57 8.41 -3.82
N TYR A 116 0.28 7.77 -2.68
CA TYR A 116 -0.23 8.43 -1.48
C TYR A 116 0.77 9.46 -0.94
N LEU A 117 2.05 9.11 -0.87
CA LEU A 117 3.12 10.02 -0.45
C LEU A 117 3.18 11.26 -1.37
N GLN A 118 3.15 11.06 -2.69
CA GLN A 118 3.16 12.15 -3.69
C GLN A 118 1.92 13.07 -3.56
N GLN A 119 0.75 12.52 -3.20
CA GLN A 119 -0.47 13.29 -3.01
C GLN A 119 -0.47 14.07 -1.69
N THR A 120 0.06 13.46 -0.61
CA THR A 120 0.01 14.03 0.75
C THR A 120 1.13 15.04 1.01
N ASN A 121 2.32 14.83 0.44
CA ASN A 121 3.45 15.76 0.56
C ASN A 121 3.40 16.94 -0.43
N GLY A 122 2.32 17.09 -1.22
CA GLY A 122 2.10 18.20 -2.18
C GLY A 122 2.34 17.78 -3.64
N LYS A 123 1.47 18.14 -4.59
CA LYS A 123 1.55 19.46 -5.23
C LYS A 123 2.91 20.11 -4.93
N ILE A 124 3.89 19.81 -5.77
CA ILE A 124 5.11 20.61 -5.85
C ILE A 124 4.67 21.86 -6.63
N GLU A 125 4.16 22.87 -5.93
CA GLU A 125 4.24 24.26 -6.41
C GLU A 125 5.53 24.88 -5.88
#